data_AF-A0A848DGC1-F1
#
_entry.id   AF-A0A848DGC1-F1
#
_cell.length_a   1.000
_cell.length_b   1.000
_cell.length_c   1.000
_cell.angle_alpha   90.00
_cell.angle_beta   90.00
_cell.angle_gamma   90.00
#
_symmetry.space_group_name_H-M   'P 1'
#
loop_
_entity.id
_entity.type
_entity.pdbx_description
1 polymer ?
#
loop_
_entity_poly.entity_id
_entity_poly.type
_entity_poly.pdbx_seq_one_letter_code
_entity_poly.pdbx_strand_id
1 'polypeptide(L)'
;MNTAPTGVARLHPEHDTRVAEALLHLQIAAYRVEAALIGSPAIPGLTDTVDALRGAGSTWFGVVESGGRADAPARRLYESAGFRGAGHTEVEPGLWISHYAWEPPQPRRT
;
A
#
# COMPACT_ATOMS: atom_id res chain seq x y z
N MET A 1 -3.52 -21.47 -18.63
CA MET A 1 -2.24 -21.27 -17.95
C MET A 1 -2.50 -20.57 -16.63
N ASN A 2 -1.95 -21.16 -15.56
CA ASN A 2 -1.79 -20.69 -14.17
C ASN A 2 -1.48 -19.17 -14.11
N THR A 3 -1.92 -18.36 -13.15
CA THR A 3 -1.84 -18.52 -11.68
C THR A 3 -2.73 -17.46 -11.00
N ALA A 4 -3.47 -17.85 -9.96
CA ALA A 4 -3.93 -16.91 -8.95
C ALA A 4 -3.14 -17.16 -7.67
N PRO A 5 -2.61 -16.12 -7.01
CA PRO A 5 -2.53 -16.10 -5.57
C PRO A 5 -3.52 -15.03 -5.08
N THR A 6 -4.82 -15.24 -5.28
CA THR A 6 -5.82 -14.28 -4.72
C THR A 6 -6.23 -14.76 -3.34
N GLY A 7 -5.31 -14.67 -2.39
CA GLY A 7 -5.58 -14.99 -0.99
C GLY A 7 -5.19 -13.80 -0.13
N VAL A 8 -6.14 -12.89 0.12
CA VAL A 8 -6.00 -11.97 1.26
C VAL A 8 -5.92 -12.85 2.49
N ALA A 9 -4.81 -12.79 3.21
CA ALA A 9 -4.57 -13.56 4.42
C ALA A 9 -4.64 -12.63 5.63
N ARG A 10 -5.10 -13.18 6.76
CA ARG A 10 -4.92 -12.52 8.05
C ARG A 10 -3.42 -12.49 8.37
N LEU A 11 -2.91 -11.33 8.73
CA LEU A 11 -1.54 -11.14 9.19
C LEU A 11 -1.52 -11.04 10.72
N HIS A 12 -0.41 -11.48 11.32
CA HIS A 12 -0.27 -11.59 12.77
C HIS A 12 1.02 -10.89 13.27
N PRO A 13 1.18 -9.57 13.08
CA PRO A 13 2.38 -8.85 13.55
C PRO A 13 2.59 -8.93 15.07
N GLU A 14 1.52 -9.18 15.83
CA GLU A 14 1.58 -9.41 17.27
C GLU A 14 2.40 -10.65 17.66
N HIS A 15 2.50 -11.64 16.75
CA HIS A 15 3.23 -12.90 16.97
C HIS A 15 4.40 -13.10 16.00
N ASP A 16 4.48 -12.31 14.92
CA ASP A 16 5.51 -12.42 13.88
C ASP A 16 6.26 -11.10 13.71
N THR A 17 7.53 -11.09 14.16
CA THR A 17 8.41 -9.91 14.04
C THR A 17 8.70 -9.53 12.60
N ARG A 18 8.81 -10.48 11.67
CA ARG A 18 9.12 -10.16 10.27
C ARG A 18 7.95 -9.43 9.63
N VAL A 19 6.73 -9.86 9.94
CA VAL A 19 5.51 -9.18 9.49
C VAL A 19 5.40 -7.79 10.13
N ALA A 20 5.67 -7.66 11.44
CA ALA A 20 5.60 -6.36 12.11
C ALA A 20 6.62 -5.35 11.58
N GLU A 21 7.86 -5.79 11.33
CA GLU A 21 8.92 -4.97 10.72
C GLU A 21 8.56 -4.58 9.27
N ALA A 22 8.04 -5.52 8.48
CA ALA A 22 7.61 -5.23 7.11
C ALA A 22 6.45 -4.21 7.07
N LEU A 23 5.47 -4.35 7.99
CA LEU A 23 4.36 -3.39 8.12
C LEU A 23 4.86 -2.01 8.55
N LEU A 24 5.76 -1.94 9.55
CA LEU A 24 6.32 -0.68 10.01
C LEU A 24 7.12 0.01 8.89
N HIS A 25 7.92 -0.75 8.14
CA HIS A 25 8.66 -0.20 7.00
C HIS A 25 7.71 0.35 5.93
N LEU A 26 6.68 -0.42 5.53
CA LEU A 26 5.66 0.03 4.59
C LEU A 26 4.96 1.30 5.08
N GLN A 27 4.59 1.35 6.37
CA GLN A 27 3.94 2.49 6.99
C GLN A 27 4.82 3.74 6.99
N ILE A 28 6.09 3.64 7.41
CA ILE A 28 7.02 4.76 7.42
C ILE A 28 7.21 5.31 6.00
N ALA A 29 7.36 4.42 5.02
CA ALA A 29 7.51 4.83 3.63
C ALA A 29 6.24 5.55 3.12
N ALA A 30 5.04 5.05 3.45
CA ALA A 30 3.79 5.73 3.13
C ALA A 30 3.69 7.13 3.79
N TYR A 31 4.05 7.26 5.06
CA TYR A 31 4.03 8.54 5.76
C TYR A 31 5.08 9.52 5.25
N ARG A 32 6.21 9.06 4.70
CA ARG A 32 7.18 9.96 4.02
C ARG A 32 6.56 10.60 2.78
N VAL A 33 5.78 9.83 2.02
CA VAL A 33 5.02 10.35 0.87
C VAL A 33 4.00 11.39 1.34
N GLU A 34 3.23 11.07 2.38
CA GLU A 34 2.25 12.02 2.95
C GLU A 34 2.93 13.30 3.44
N ALA A 35 4.02 13.20 4.20
CA ALA A 35 4.79 14.33 4.70
C ALA A 35 5.26 15.26 3.57
N ALA A 36 5.71 14.69 2.44
CA ALA A 36 6.09 15.44 1.27
C ALA A 36 4.88 16.13 0.60
N LEU A 37 3.73 15.46 0.53
CA LEU A 37 2.51 16.01 -0.06
C LEU A 37 1.91 17.15 0.77
N ILE A 38 1.93 17.04 2.11
CA ILE A 38 1.35 18.06 3.01
C ILE A 38 2.36 19.12 3.46
N GLY A 39 3.65 18.92 3.17
CA GLY A 39 4.73 19.83 3.55
C GLY A 39 5.02 19.85 5.06
N SER A 40 4.77 18.75 5.78
CA SER A 40 4.98 18.66 7.23
C SER A 40 5.69 17.36 7.62
N PRO A 41 6.83 17.43 8.32
CA PRO A 41 7.52 16.25 8.84
C PRO A 41 7.00 15.79 10.21
N ALA A 42 6.08 16.53 10.83
CA ALA A 42 5.55 16.23 12.17
C ALA A 42 4.35 15.28 12.12
N ILE A 43 4.43 14.22 11.32
CA ILE A 43 3.39 13.20 11.22
C ILE A 43 3.70 12.08 12.23
N PRO A 44 2.77 11.74 13.15
CA PRO A 44 3.02 10.76 14.21
C PRO A 44 3.59 9.42 13.72
N GLY A 45 3.08 8.92 12.59
CA GLY A 45 3.48 7.62 12.05
C GLY A 45 4.91 7.54 11.50
N LEU A 46 5.62 8.68 11.37
CA LEU A 46 7.06 8.69 11.05
C LEU A 46 7.94 8.31 12.24
N THR A 47 7.39 8.38 13.45
CA THR A 47 8.09 8.06 14.71
C THR A 47 7.60 6.76 15.36
N ASP A 48 6.75 6.01 14.66
CA ASP A 48 6.23 4.74 15.17
C ASP A 48 7.32 3.68 15.32
N THR A 49 7.03 2.71 16.18
CA THR A 49 7.90 1.58 16.49
C THR A 49 7.16 0.27 16.30
N VAL A 50 7.90 -0.83 16.22
CA VAL A 50 7.32 -2.19 16.15
C VAL A 50 6.41 -2.45 17.36
N ASP A 51 6.81 -1.99 18.54
CA ASP A 51 6.04 -2.18 19.77
C ASP A 51 4.74 -1.37 19.77
N ALA A 52 4.78 -0.12 19.30
CA ALA A 52 3.59 0.70 19.12
C ALA A 52 2.62 0.06 18.11
N LEU A 53 3.13 -0.43 16.98
CA LEU A 53 2.33 -1.10 15.95
C LEU A 53 1.65 -2.37 16.48
N ARG A 54 2.37 -3.17 17.26
CA ARG A 54 1.83 -4.39 17.92
C ARG A 54 0.80 -4.05 18.99
N GLY A 55 1.04 -2.99 19.75
CA GLY A 55 0.16 -2.52 20.82
C GLY A 55 -1.13 -1.84 20.33
N ALA A 56 -1.25 -1.55 19.03
CA ALA A 56 -2.39 -0.82 18.47
C ALA A 56 -3.73 -1.58 18.53
N GLY A 57 -3.73 -2.89 18.80
CA GLY A 57 -4.94 -3.71 18.86
C GLY A 57 -5.63 -3.91 17.50
N SER A 58 -4.95 -3.59 16.40
CA SER A 58 -5.48 -3.70 15.04
C SER A 58 -5.56 -5.15 14.56
N THR A 59 -6.55 -5.44 13.72
CA THR A 59 -6.59 -6.67 12.93
C THR A 59 -6.05 -6.40 11.53
N TRP A 60 -5.07 -7.20 11.11
CA TRP A 60 -4.34 -6.99 9.86
C TRP A 60 -4.72 -8.01 8.79
N PHE A 61 -4.88 -7.52 7.56
CA PHE A 61 -5.08 -8.35 6.37
C PHE A 61 -4.15 -7.88 5.26
N GLY A 62 -3.56 -8.81 4.51
CA GLY A 62 -2.66 -8.47 3.42
C GLY A 62 -2.47 -9.60 2.43
N VAL A 63 -1.80 -9.26 1.33
CA VAL A 63 -1.39 -10.21 0.30
C VAL A 63 0.13 -10.24 0.31
N VAL A 64 0.70 -11.42 0.53
CA VAL A 64 2.15 -11.63 0.54
C VAL A 64 2.49 -12.45 -0.71
N GLU A 65 3.15 -11.81 -1.68
CA GLU A 65 3.65 -12.49 -2.88
C GLU A 65 5.17 -12.49 -2.88
N SER A 66 5.76 -13.67 -3.10
CA SER A 66 7.19 -13.81 -3.36
C SER A 66 7.50 -13.35 -4.78
N GLY A 67 7.84 -12.07 -4.92
CA GLY A 67 8.27 -11.50 -6.20
C GLY A 67 7.85 -10.05 -6.42
N GLY A 68 8.46 -9.12 -5.66
CA GLY A 68 8.55 -7.68 -5.95
C GLY A 68 7.28 -6.83 -6.05
N ARG A 69 6.12 -7.40 -6.39
CA ARG A 69 4.93 -6.62 -6.76
C ARG A 69 3.63 -7.37 -6.48
N ALA A 70 3.12 -7.21 -5.26
CA ALA A 70 1.85 -7.78 -4.80
C ALA A 70 0.64 -6.83 -5.02
N ASP A 71 0.74 -5.82 -5.89
CA ASP A 71 -0.32 -4.82 -6.07
C ASP A 71 -1.44 -5.24 -7.03
N ALA A 72 -1.34 -6.42 -7.65
CA ALA A 72 -2.31 -6.89 -8.64
C ALA A 72 -3.79 -6.89 -8.16
N PRO A 73 -4.12 -7.26 -6.90
CA PRO A 73 -5.49 -7.13 -6.40
C PRO A 73 -5.96 -5.67 -6.32
N ALA A 74 -5.13 -4.77 -5.78
CA ALA A 74 -5.46 -3.34 -5.66
C ALA A 74 -5.57 -2.67 -7.04
N ARG A 75 -4.67 -2.99 -7.96
CA ARG A 75 -4.69 -2.49 -9.34
C ARG A 75 -5.97 -2.88 -10.07
N ARG A 76 -6.37 -4.15 -9.98
CA ARG A 76 -7.64 -4.64 -10.57
C ARG A 76 -8.85 -3.86 -10.02
N LEU A 77 -8.86 -3.55 -8.73
CA LEU A 77 -9.91 -2.74 -8.12
C LEU A 77 -9.97 -1.34 -8.75
N TYR A 78 -8.86 -0.61 -8.79
CA TYR A 78 -8.84 0.74 -9.36
C TYR A 78 -9.16 0.76 -10.86
N GLU A 79 -8.63 -0.18 -11.63
CA GLU A 79 -8.89 -0.30 -13.07
C GLU A 79 -10.38 -0.60 -13.33
N SER A 80 -11.01 -1.46 -12.52
CA SER A 80 -12.46 -1.73 -12.62
C SER A 80 -13.33 -0.52 -12.28
N ALA A 81 -12.82 0.40 -11.46
CA ALA A 81 -13.48 1.65 -11.10
C ALA A 81 -13.26 2.76 -12.15
N GLY A 82 -12.59 2.45 -13.28
CA GLY A 82 -12.36 3.37 -14.40
C GLY A 82 -11.10 4.23 -14.30
N PHE A 83 -10.24 3.97 -13.31
CA PHE A 83 -8.92 4.60 -13.25
C PHE A 83 -8.00 3.98 -14.31
N ARG A 84 -7.10 4.78 -14.87
CA ARG A 84 -6.09 4.36 -15.85
C ARG A 84 -4.71 4.37 -15.20
N GLY A 85 -3.93 3.31 -15.40
CA GLY A 85 -2.55 3.26 -14.94
C GLY A 85 -1.72 4.35 -15.63
N ALA A 86 -1.04 5.17 -14.83
CA ALA A 86 -0.25 6.31 -15.29
C ALA A 86 1.27 6.10 -15.11
N GLY A 87 1.70 5.04 -14.42
CA GLY A 87 3.10 4.68 -14.27
C GLY A 87 3.42 4.08 -12.91
N HIS A 88 4.71 3.83 -12.66
CA HIS A 88 5.24 3.27 -11.43
C HIS A 88 6.46 4.05 -10.98
N THR A 89 6.60 4.25 -9.67
CA THR A 89 7.80 4.87 -9.09
C THR A 89 8.27 4.02 -7.92
N GLU A 90 9.53 3.61 -7.96
CA GLU A 90 10.20 3.02 -6.81
C GLU A 90 10.58 4.14 -5.85
N VAL A 91 10.05 4.09 -4.63
CA VAL A 91 10.29 5.13 -3.61
C VAL A 91 11.36 4.71 -2.60
N GLU A 92 11.54 3.41 -2.43
CA GLU A 92 12.60 2.75 -1.66
C GLU A 92 12.91 1.42 -2.37
N PRO A 93 14.13 0.85 -2.24
CA PRO A 93 14.46 -0.43 -2.88
C PRO A 93 13.42 -1.53 -2.57
N GLY A 94 12.74 -2.01 -3.61
CA GLY A 94 11.69 -3.02 -3.52
C GLY A 94 10.29 -2.51 -3.16
N LEU A 95 10.10 -1.20 -2.96
CA LEU A 95 8.81 -0.58 -2.68
C LEU A 95 8.36 0.34 -3.83
N TRP A 96 7.26 -0.05 -4.47
CA TRP A 96 6.74 0.61 -5.66
C TRP A 96 5.38 1.25 -5.41
N ILE A 97 5.22 2.48 -5.90
CA ILE A 97 3.94 3.18 -5.97
C ILE A 97 3.40 3.09 -7.39
N SER A 98 2.14 2.69 -7.51
CA SER A 98 1.38 2.73 -8.76
C SER A 98 0.62 4.04 -8.87
N HIS A 99 0.94 4.82 -9.90
CA HIS A 99 0.23 6.04 -10.24
C HIS A 99 -1.01 5.69 -11.07
N TYR A 100 -2.12 6.30 -10.70
CA TYR A 100 -3.38 6.18 -11.41
C TYR A 100 -3.92 7.57 -11.74
N ALA A 101 -4.44 7.71 -12.95
CA ALA A 101 -5.18 8.89 -13.38
C ALA A 101 -6.66 8.53 -13.49
N TRP A 102 -7.51 9.46 -13.07
CA TRP A 102 -8.94 9.39 -13.33
C TRP A 102 -9.36 10.64 -14.09
N GLU A 103 -9.99 10.43 -15.23
CA GLU A 103 -10.63 11.50 -16.00
C GLU A 103 -12.15 11.37 -15.81
N PRO A 104 -12.82 12.41 -15.30
CA PRO A 104 -14.28 12.39 -15.20
C PRO A 104 -14.88 12.22 -16.59
N PRO A 105 -15.91 11.36 -16.75
CA PRO A 105 -16.62 11.27 -18.02
C PRO A 105 -17.20 12.63 -18.39
N GLN A 106 -16.87 13.11 -19.60
CA GLN A 106 -17.38 14.40 -20.07
C GLN A 106 -18.91 14.33 -20.21
N PRO A 107 -19.66 15.33 -19.71
CA PRO A 107 -21.10 15.35 -19.90
C PRO A 107 -21.44 15.29 -21.39
N ARG A 108 -22.39 14.44 -21.75
CA ARG A 108 -22.90 14.36 -23.13
C ARG A 108 -23.45 15.72 -23.53
N ARG A 109 -22.86 16.38 -24.53
CA ARG A 109 -23.45 17.56 -25.17
C ARG A 109 -24.74 17.10 -25.86
N THR A 110 -25.87 17.46 -25.28
CA THR A 110 -27.20 17.38 -25.92
C THR A 110 -27.36 18.47 -26.96
#